data_AF-A0A2I0NTD2-F1
#
_entry.id   AF-A0A2I0NTD2-F1
#
_cell.length_a   1.000
_cell.length_b   1.000
_cell.length_c   1.000
_cell.angle_alpha   90.00
_cell.angle_beta   90.00
_cell.angle_gamma   90.00
#
_symmetry.space_group_name_H-M   'P 1'
#
loop_
_entity.id
_entity.type
_entity.pdbx_description
1 polymer ?
#
loop_
_entity_poly.entity_id
_entity_poly.type
_entity_poly.pdbx_seq_one_letter_code
_entity_poly.pdbx_strand_id
1 'polypeptide(L)'
;MADIESIYKKVDGMILIEIKLSSIMQLFNSFDPAPFHEKEIDTAAEHYIIDTVKDFPAKTKFKLIIYLPKDLAESERAEKIK
;
A
#
# COMPACT_ATOMS: atom_id res chain seq x y z
N MET A 1 -19.95 -10.79 11.55
CA MET A 1 -18.66 -10.08 11.38
C MET A 1 -17.74 -11.07 10.70
N ALA A 2 -17.21 -10.74 9.51
CA ALA A 2 -16.28 -11.63 8.83
C ALA A 2 -15.02 -11.78 9.69
N ASP A 3 -14.52 -13.02 9.81
CA ASP A 3 -13.30 -13.31 10.58
C ASP A 3 -12.10 -12.85 9.74
N ILE A 4 -11.77 -11.55 9.85
CA ILE A 4 -10.69 -10.93 9.08
C ILE A 4 -9.33 -11.58 9.35
N GLU A 5 -9.18 -12.28 10.48
CA GLU A 5 -7.98 -13.02 10.84
C GLU A 5 -7.77 -14.25 9.93
N SER A 6 -8.83 -14.75 9.30
CA SER A 6 -8.73 -15.79 8.26
C SER A 6 -8.28 -15.25 6.90
N ILE A 7 -8.38 -13.94 6.65
CA ILE A 7 -8.11 -13.32 5.35
C ILE A 7 -6.76 -12.61 5.34
N TYR A 8 -6.41 -11.96 6.45
CA TYR A 8 -5.22 -11.13 6.56
C TYR A 8 -4.21 -11.70 7.55
N LYS A 9 -2.94 -11.57 7.21
CA LYS A 9 -1.85 -11.96 8.10
C LYS A 9 -1.79 -11.02 9.30
N LYS A 10 -1.48 -11.58 10.48
CA LYS A 10 -1.29 -10.82 11.73
C LYS A 10 0.16 -10.91 12.20
N VAL A 11 0.76 -9.76 12.53
CA VAL A 11 2.12 -9.67 13.08
C VAL A 11 2.10 -8.67 14.23
N ASP A 12 2.61 -9.07 15.40
CA ASP A 12 2.64 -8.25 16.63
C ASP A 12 1.27 -7.68 17.03
N GLY A 13 0.21 -8.46 16.81
CA GLY A 13 -1.16 -8.01 17.09
C GLY A 13 -1.75 -7.04 16.06
N MET A 14 -1.05 -6.77 14.96
CA MET A 14 -1.50 -5.88 13.88
C MET A 14 -1.84 -6.67 12.63
N ILE A 15 -2.94 -6.31 11.98
CA ILE A 15 -3.34 -6.86 10.68
C ILE A 15 -2.45 -6.26 9.58
N LEU A 16 -1.99 -7.07 8.63
CA LEU A 16 -1.21 -6.60 7.49
C LEU A 16 -2.11 -6.46 6.26
N ILE A 17 -2.16 -5.24 5.72
CA ILE A 17 -2.71 -4.96 4.40
C ILE A 17 -1.52 -4.95 3.44
N GLU A 18 -1.42 -5.97 2.60
CA GLU A 18 -0.27 -6.21 1.73
C GLU A 18 -0.61 -5.85 0.28
N ILE A 19 0.08 -4.85 -0.28
CA ILE A 19 -0.08 -4.43 -1.69
C ILE A 19 1.19 -4.76 -2.45
N LYS A 20 1.08 -5.59 -3.48
CA LYS A 20 2.20 -5.96 -4.36
C LYS A 20 2.13 -5.16 -5.64
N LEU A 21 3.14 -4.32 -5.88
CA LEU A 21 3.23 -3.51 -7.08
C LEU A 21 4.14 -4.19 -8.09
N SER A 22 3.70 -4.24 -9.35
CA SER A 22 4.54 -4.62 -10.48
C SER A 22 5.34 -3.44 -11.03
N SER A 23 4.87 -2.21 -10.77
CA SER A 23 5.56 -0.95 -11.06
C SER A 23 5.10 0.11 -10.07
N ILE A 24 6.02 0.99 -9.66
CA ILE A 24 5.71 2.11 -8.77
C ILE A 24 4.62 3.04 -9.34
N MET A 25 4.49 3.09 -10.66
CA MET A 25 3.46 3.91 -11.33
C MET A 25 2.04 3.46 -10.99
N GLN A 26 1.83 2.20 -10.57
CA GLN A 26 0.50 1.71 -10.17
C GLN A 26 -0.01 2.34 -8.87
N LEU A 27 0.87 2.91 -8.05
CA LEU A 27 0.47 3.60 -6.83
C LEU A 27 -0.01 5.02 -7.12
N PHE A 28 0.32 5.59 -8.27
CA PHE A 28 0.11 7.00 -8.57
C PHE A 28 -0.93 7.21 -9.68
N ASN A 29 -1.69 8.29 -9.55
CA ASN A 29 -2.66 8.69 -10.55
C ASN A 29 -1.95 9.05 -11.87
N SER A 30 -2.32 8.36 -12.95
CA SER A 30 -1.71 8.55 -14.29
C SER A 30 -2.19 9.81 -15.00
N PHE A 31 -3.31 10.40 -14.55
CA PHE A 31 -3.85 11.64 -15.10
C PHE A 31 -3.34 12.89 -14.38
N ASP A 32 -2.54 12.72 -13.33
CA ASP A 32 -1.96 13.82 -12.58
C ASP A 32 -0.96 14.58 -13.47
N PRO A 33 -1.25 15.85 -13.85
CA PRO A 33 -0.37 16.64 -14.70
C PRO A 33 0.83 17.20 -13.93
N ALA A 34 0.96 16.93 -12.63
CA ALA A 34 2.06 17.43 -11.81
C ALA A 34 3.42 16.97 -12.38
N PRO A 35 4.31 17.92 -12.73
CA PRO A 35 5.60 17.59 -13.32
C PRO A 35 6.60 16.98 -12.32
N PHE A 36 6.38 17.08 -11.00
CA PHE A 36 7.29 16.61 -9.94
C PHE A 36 6.57 16.04 -8.70
N HIS A 37 7.35 15.76 -7.64
CA HIS A 37 7.41 14.56 -6.79
C HIS A 37 6.19 14.18 -5.93
N GLU A 38 5.21 15.06 -5.73
CA GLU A 38 3.99 14.72 -4.98
C GLU A 38 2.88 14.36 -5.98
N LYS A 39 2.85 13.08 -6.37
CA LYS A 39 1.75 12.54 -7.17
C LYS A 39 0.62 12.08 -6.27
N GLU A 40 -0.61 12.30 -6.70
CA GLU A 40 -1.78 11.71 -6.04
C GLU A 40 -1.73 10.18 -6.09
N ILE A 41 -2.25 9.54 -5.05
CA ILE A 41 -2.44 8.09 -5.05
C ILE A 41 -3.51 7.74 -6.10
N ASP A 42 -3.32 6.63 -6.80
CA ASP A 42 -4.34 6.12 -7.72
C ASP A 42 -5.66 5.84 -6.97
N THR A 43 -6.78 6.31 -7.51
CA THR A 43 -8.09 6.17 -6.87
C THR A 43 -8.46 4.71 -6.58
N ALA A 44 -8.02 3.75 -7.41
CA ALA A 44 -8.28 2.35 -7.16
C ALA A 44 -7.46 1.83 -5.95
N ALA A 45 -6.22 2.27 -5.80
CA ALA A 45 -5.39 1.94 -4.64
C ALA A 45 -5.96 2.56 -3.35
N GLU A 46 -6.41 3.81 -3.42
CA GLU A 46 -7.08 4.49 -2.30
C GLU A 46 -8.35 3.74 -1.87
N HIS A 47 -9.26 3.46 -2.81
CA HIS A 47 -10.50 2.73 -2.53
C HIS A 47 -10.22 1.36 -1.92
N TYR A 48 -9.27 0.61 -2.46
CA TYR A 48 -8.88 -0.69 -1.90
C TYR A 48 -8.46 -0.58 -0.43
N ILE A 49 -7.58 0.37 -0.08
CA ILE A 49 -7.11 0.55 1.28
C ILE A 49 -8.27 0.97 2.20
N ILE A 50 -9.04 1.97 1.79
CA ILE A 50 -10.12 2.53 2.60
C ILE A 50 -11.20 1.47 2.85
N ASP A 51 -11.66 0.79 1.80
CA ASP A 51 -12.75 -0.18 1.93
C ASP A 51 -12.30 -1.42 2.72
N THR A 52 -11.04 -1.84 2.56
CA THR A 52 -10.44 -2.87 3.42
C THR A 52 -10.49 -2.49 4.90
N VAL A 53 -10.07 -1.26 5.23
CA VAL A 53 -10.03 -0.81 6.63
C VAL A 53 -11.43 -0.58 7.20
N LYS A 54 -12.41 -0.14 6.39
CA LYS A 54 -13.81 0.02 6.82
C LYS A 54 -14.43 -1.29 7.30
N ASP A 55 -14.01 -2.42 6.74
CA ASP A 55 -14.50 -3.74 7.12
C ASP A 55 -13.87 -4.26 8.42
N PHE A 56 -12.84 -3.59 8.96
CA PHE A 56 -12.21 -4.00 10.20
C PHE A 56 -13.05 -3.64 11.43
N PRO A 57 -13.03 -4.46 12.49
CA PRO A 57 -13.55 -4.08 13.79
C PRO A 57 -12.93 -2.76 14.28
N ALA A 58 -13.71 -1.98 15.04
CA ALA A 58 -13.23 -0.72 15.59
C ALA A 58 -11.93 -0.90 16.40
N LYS A 59 -11.01 0.07 16.29
CA LYS A 59 -9.70 0.08 16.96
C LYS A 59 -8.74 -1.06 16.53
N THR A 60 -9.01 -1.73 15.41
CA THR A 60 -8.06 -2.67 14.82
C THR A 60 -6.77 -1.92 14.45
N LYS A 61 -5.65 -2.38 14.99
CA LYS A 61 -4.33 -1.91 14.57
C LYS A 61 -3.95 -2.65 13.30
N PHE A 62 -3.45 -1.92 12.30
CA PHE A 62 -2.99 -2.50 11.06
C PHE A 62 -1.70 -1.83 10.57
N LYS A 63 -1.00 -2.53 9.68
CA LYS A 63 0.14 -2.00 8.93
C LYS A 63 -0.17 -2.13 7.45
N LEU A 64 0.09 -1.07 6.69
CA LEU A 64 0.10 -1.11 5.23
C LEU A 64 1.51 -1.46 4.76
N ILE A 65 1.66 -2.58 4.06
CA ILE A 65 2.94 -3.05 3.52
C ILE A 65 2.88 -2.96 2.00
N ILE A 66 3.75 -2.13 1.42
CA ILE A 66 3.87 -1.99 -0.03
C ILE A 66 5.12 -2.73 -0.47
N TYR A 67 4.93 -3.79 -1.25
CA TYR A 67 6.02 -4.53 -1.88
C TYR A 67 6.36 -3.90 -3.22
N LEU A 68 7.59 -3.40 -3.31
CA LEU A 68 8.14 -2.82 -4.53
C LEU A 68 8.83 -3.89 -5.36
N PRO A 69 8.85 -3.76 -6.70
CA PRO A 69 9.55 -4.69 -7.56
C PRO A 69 11.07 -4.56 -7.36
N LYS A 70 11.80 -5.66 -7.57
CA LYS A 70 13.21 -5.79 -7.19
C LYS A 70 14.11 -4.77 -7.88
N ASP A 71 13.84 -4.49 -9.16
CA ASP A 71 14.53 -3.49 -9.97
C ASP A 71 14.46 -2.09 -9.37
N LEU A 72 13.35 -1.73 -8.72
CA LEU A 72 13.21 -0.43 -8.07
C LEU A 72 14.05 -0.35 -6.79
N ALA A 73 14.13 -1.45 -6.03
CA ALA A 73 14.95 -1.53 -4.82
C ALA A 73 16.46 -1.46 -5.10
N GLU A 74 16.87 -1.84 -6.31
CA GLU A 74 18.26 -1.79 -6.79
C GLU A 74 18.58 -0.47 -7.52
N SER A 75 17.63 0.47 -7.61
CA SER A 75 17.86 1.76 -8.25
C SER A 75 18.75 2.67 -7.40
N GLU A 76 19.57 3.52 -8.04
CA GLU A 76 20.39 4.53 -7.35
C GLU A 76 19.56 5.44 -6.42
N ARG A 77 18.28 5.65 -6.74
CA ARG A 77 17.36 6.43 -5.89
C ARG A 77 17.06 5.70 -4.58
N ALA A 78 16.90 4.38 -4.60
CA ALA A 78 16.64 3.59 -3.41
C ALA A 78 17.87 3.52 -2.48
N GLU A 79 19.09 3.50 -3.05
CA GLU A 79 20.32 3.51 -2.24
C GLU A 79 20.49 4.77 -1.40
N LYS A 80 19.95 5.90 -1.86
CA LYS A 80 20.01 7.20 -1.18
C LYS A 80 19.02 7.34 0.00
N ILE A 81 18.14 6.36 0.21
CA ILE A 81 17.12 6.38 1.28
C ILE A 81 17.57 5.55 2.51
N LYS A 82 18.72 4.86 2.42
CA LYS A 82 19.26 4.02 3.51
C LYS A 82 19.82 4.83 4.68
#